data_AF-A0A351FW55-F1
#
_entry.id   AF-A0A351FW55-F1
#
_cell.length_a   1.000
_cell.length_b   1.000
_cell.length_c   1.000
_cell.angle_alpha   90.00
_cell.angle_beta   90.00
_cell.angle_gamma   90.00
#
_symmetry.space_group_name_H-M   'P 1'
#
loop_
_entity.id
_entity.type
_entity.pdbx_description
1 polymer ?
#
loop_
_entity_poly.entity_id
_entity_poly.type
_entity_poly.pdbx_seq_one_letter_code
_entity_poly.pdbx_strand_id
1 'polypeptide(L)'
;MATTDDEIRTLAPSWRRTLWGTLPGLLLMVMGVVLIMTFNVKWPAANEVDEHSDYSHIRVRKRGSVRELLFVRDNGVEARQSAIDLSAPHKLQSPYVQR
;
A
#
# COMPACT_ATOMS: atom_id res chain seq x y z
N MET A 1 -29.24 64.39 7.63
CA MET A 1 -29.36 63.15 8.41
C MET A 1 -28.72 62.04 7.58
N ALA A 2 -27.40 61.92 7.69
CA ALA A 2 -26.56 61.02 6.91
C ALA A 2 -25.67 60.29 7.91
N THR A 3 -26.04 59.07 8.32
CA THR A 3 -25.27 58.31 9.30
C THR A 3 -25.38 56.79 9.11
N THR A 4 -25.74 56.32 7.91
CA THR A 4 -26.04 54.89 7.69
C THR A 4 -25.09 54.21 6.70
N ASP A 5 -24.32 54.98 5.91
CA ASP A 5 -23.47 54.40 4.85
C ASP A 5 -22.01 54.13 5.28
N ASP A 6 -21.54 54.74 6.37
CA ASP A 6 -20.16 54.55 6.87
C ASP A 6 -19.99 53.32 7.78
N GLU A 7 -21.07 52.80 8.36
CA GLU A 7 -21.01 51.65 9.28
C GLU A 7 -20.91 50.30 8.54
N ILE A 8 -21.31 50.27 7.26
CA ILE A 8 -21.31 49.03 6.44
C ILE A 8 -19.90 48.73 5.89
N ARG A 9 -19.01 49.72 5.80
CA ARG A 9 -17.67 49.57 5.20
C ARG A 9 -16.62 48.97 6.15
N THR A 10 -16.90 48.87 7.45
CA THR A 10 -15.93 48.42 8.46
C THR A 10 -16.12 46.96 8.90
N LEU A 11 -17.21 46.30 8.49
CA LEU A 11 -17.43 44.88 8.75
C LEU A 11 -16.77 43.99 7.69
N ALA A 12 -15.49 44.22 7.39
CA ALA A 12 -14.69 43.22 6.67
C ALA A 12 -14.41 42.08 7.66
N PRO A 13 -15.02 40.90 7.48
CA PRO A 13 -15.10 39.96 8.58
C PRO A 13 -13.79 39.16 8.66
N SER A 14 -13.14 39.19 9.83
CA SER A 14 -11.75 38.77 10.07
C SER A 14 -11.47 37.28 9.80
N TRP A 15 -12.50 36.43 9.74
CA TRP A 15 -12.43 35.01 9.39
C TRP A 15 -11.86 34.72 7.99
N ARG A 16 -11.87 35.71 7.08
CA ARG A 16 -11.34 35.55 5.70
C ARG A 16 -9.83 35.29 5.65
N ARG A 17 -9.04 35.74 6.64
CA ARG A 17 -7.58 35.48 6.66
C ARG A 17 -7.22 34.12 7.22
N THR A 18 -8.03 33.57 8.12
CA THR A 18 -7.75 32.28 8.79
C THR A 18 -8.15 31.08 7.92
N LEU A 19 -9.18 31.23 7.08
CA LEU A 19 -9.65 30.18 6.16
C LEU A 19 -8.72 29.94 4.97
N TRP A 20 -8.00 30.97 4.50
CA TRP A 20 -7.15 30.85 3.30
C TRP A 20 -5.76 30.25 3.60
N GLY A 21 -5.31 30.23 4.86
CA GLY A 21 -4.02 29.66 5.26
C GLY A 21 -4.06 28.19 5.67
N THR A 22 -5.20 27.70 6.17
CA THR A 22 -5.31 26.36 6.80
C THR A 22 -5.81 25.27 5.85
N LEU A 23 -6.69 25.62 4.91
CA LEU A 23 -7.24 24.68 3.92
C LEU A 23 -6.19 24.08 2.97
N PRO A 24 -5.21 24.84 2.42
CA PRO A 24 -4.21 24.27 1.52
C PRO A 24 -3.27 23.29 2.24
N GLY A 25 -2.90 23.61 3.49
CA GLY A 25 -2.00 22.78 4.29
C GLY A 25 -2.61 21.43 4.65
N LEU A 26 -3.89 21.41 5.02
CA LEU A 26 -4.59 20.16 5.36
C LEU A 26 -4.78 19.26 4.13
N LEU A 27 -5.09 19.85 2.96
CA LEU A 27 -5.18 19.11 1.70
C LEU A 27 -3.85 18.47 1.30
N LEU A 28 -2.75 19.21 1.42
CA LEU A 28 -1.40 18.69 1.15
C LEU A 28 -1.00 17.60 2.14
N MET A 29 -1.41 17.71 3.41
CA MET A 29 -1.13 16.67 4.40
C MET A 29 -1.90 15.37 4.07
N VAL A 30 -3.17 15.46 3.72
CA VAL A 30 -3.99 14.31 3.32
C VAL A 30 -3.41 13.67 2.05
N MET A 31 -3.05 14.47 1.05
CA MET A 31 -2.38 14.00 -0.17
C MET A 31 -1.03 13.33 0.13
N GLY A 32 -0.23 13.89 1.05
CA GLY A 32 1.05 13.31 1.46
C GLY A 32 0.88 11.95 2.15
N VAL A 33 -0.11 11.82 3.03
CA VAL A 33 -0.43 10.55 3.70
C VAL A 33 -0.92 9.50 2.69
N VAL A 34 -1.80 9.89 1.76
CA VAL A 34 -2.27 8.99 0.68
C VAL A 34 -1.10 8.54 -0.20
N LEU A 35 -0.18 9.45 -0.56
CA LEU A 35 1.02 9.13 -1.33
C LEU A 35 1.91 8.10 -0.59
N ILE A 36 2.18 8.32 0.70
CA ILE A 36 2.99 7.40 1.50
C ILE A 36 2.33 6.02 1.62
N MET A 37 1.00 5.97 1.77
CA MET A 37 0.25 4.72 1.80
C MET A 37 0.30 3.99 0.46
N THR A 38 0.09 4.66 -0.68
CA THR A 38 0.11 4.02 -2.00
C THR A 38 1.49 3.46 -2.37
N PHE A 39 2.58 4.16 -2.02
CA PHE A 39 3.94 3.65 -2.28
C PHE A 39 4.31 2.44 -1.41
N ASN A 40 3.73 2.29 -0.22
CA ASN A 40 4.01 1.15 0.66
C ASN A 40 3.13 -0.08 0.38
N VAL A 41 2.18 0.01 -0.56
CA VAL A 41 1.42 -1.16 -1.00
C VAL A 41 2.34 -2.07 -1.80
N LYS A 42 2.90 -3.08 -1.11
CA LYS A 42 3.49 -4.25 -1.75
C LYS A 42 2.38 -4.99 -2.47
N TRP A 43 2.25 -4.75 -3.77
CA TRP A 43 1.34 -5.51 -4.62
C TRP A 43 1.61 -7.01 -4.45
N PRO A 44 0.57 -7.83 -4.23
CA PRO A 44 0.74 -9.27 -4.14
C PRO A 44 1.41 -9.72 -5.43
N ALA A 45 2.55 -10.41 -5.29
CA ALA A 45 3.23 -10.98 -6.44
C ALA A 45 2.27 -11.90 -7.18
N ALA A 46 2.22 -11.75 -8.51
CA ALA A 46 1.31 -12.53 -9.34
C ALA A 46 1.54 -14.03 -9.13
N ASN A 47 0.44 -14.75 -8.93
CA ASN A 47 0.47 -16.20 -8.89
C ASN A 47 0.71 -16.68 -10.33
N GLU A 48 1.79 -17.44 -10.51
CA GLU A 48 2.16 -18.00 -11.81
C GLU A 48 1.40 -19.31 -12.05
N VAL A 49 1.21 -20.11 -10.98
CA VAL A 49 0.46 -21.37 -11.01
C VAL A 49 -0.36 -21.50 -9.73
N ASP A 50 -1.58 -22.00 -9.86
CA ASP A 50 -2.46 -22.38 -8.77
C ASP A 50 -3.05 -23.75 -9.14
N GLU A 51 -2.68 -24.78 -8.39
CA GLU A 51 -3.01 -26.16 -8.71
C GLU A 51 -3.54 -26.89 -7.48
N HIS A 52 -4.65 -27.60 -7.67
CA HIS A 52 -5.38 -28.27 -6.60
C HIS A 52 -5.55 -29.74 -6.94
N SER A 53 -5.24 -30.59 -5.97
CA SER A 53 -5.38 -32.04 -6.00
C SER A 53 -6.12 -32.50 -4.74
N ASP A 54 -6.56 -33.75 -4.71
CA ASP A 54 -7.26 -34.34 -3.55
C ASP A 54 -6.43 -34.32 -2.26
N TYR A 55 -5.12 -34.13 -2.36
CA TYR A 55 -4.19 -34.19 -1.23
C TYR A 55 -3.48 -32.86 -0.94
N SER A 56 -3.46 -31.94 -1.90
CA SER A 56 -2.71 -30.69 -1.75
C SER A 56 -3.23 -29.57 -2.64
N HIS A 57 -3.18 -28.36 -2.09
CA HIS A 57 -3.35 -27.12 -2.82
C HIS A 57 -1.99 -26.41 -2.88
N ILE A 58 -1.43 -26.30 -4.08
CA ILE A 58 -0.12 -25.73 -4.34
C ILE A 58 -0.29 -24.42 -5.11
N ARG A 59 0.49 -23.42 -4.72
CA ARG A 59 0.59 -22.16 -5.43
C ARG A 59 2.06 -21.83 -5.70
N VAL A 60 2.36 -21.41 -6.92
CA VAL A 60 3.66 -20.89 -7.30
C VAL A 60 3.54 -19.38 -7.47
N ARG A 61 4.31 -18.63 -6.69
CA ARG A 61 4.35 -17.17 -6.73
C ARG A 61 5.61 -16.69 -7.41
N LYS A 62 5.47 -15.77 -8.36
CA LYS A 62 6.58 -15.16 -9.08
C LYS A 62 6.94 -13.81 -8.50
N ARG A 63 8.18 -13.66 -8.03
CA ARG A 63 8.72 -12.39 -7.55
C ARG A 63 10.06 -12.10 -8.24
N GLY A 64 10.00 -11.44 -9.39
CA GLY A 64 11.18 -11.17 -10.21
C GLY A 64 11.80 -12.47 -10.73
N SER A 65 13.05 -12.75 -10.35
CA SER A 65 13.74 -14.01 -10.65
C SER A 65 13.38 -15.15 -9.68
N VAL A 66 12.77 -14.84 -8.53
CA VAL A 66 12.46 -15.82 -7.49
C VAL A 66 11.10 -16.47 -7.74
N ARG A 67 11.06 -17.80 -7.68
CA ARG A 67 9.83 -18.63 -7.66
C ARG A 67 9.69 -19.20 -6.26
N GLU A 68 8.56 -18.92 -5.64
CA GLU A 68 8.21 -19.43 -4.32
C GLU A 68 7.13 -20.49 -4.46
N LEU A 69 7.36 -21.67 -3.87
CA LEU A 69 6.36 -22.72 -3.77
C LEU A 69 5.68 -22.63 -2.40
N LEU A 70 4.37 -22.47 -2.43
CA LEU A 70 3.53 -22.33 -1.25
C LEU A 70 2.52 -23.48 -1.22
N PHE A 71 2.38 -24.13 -0.06
CA PHE A 71 1.21 -24.94 0.22
C PHE A 71 0.13 -24.06 0.81
N VAL A 72 -1.07 -24.12 0.25
CA VAL A 72 -2.26 -23.47 0.78
C VAL A 72 -2.95 -24.49 1.67
N ARG A 73 -3.16 -24.15 2.94
CA ARG A 73 -3.92 -24.96 3.89
C ARG A 73 -5.42 -24.73 3.70
N ASP A 74 -6.25 -25.62 4.24
CA ASP A 74 -7.72 -25.55 4.15
C ASP A 74 -8.32 -24.23 4.68
N ASN A 75 -7.62 -23.58 5.61
CA ASN A 75 -7.99 -22.26 6.15
C ASN A 75 -7.49 -21.07 5.31
N GLY A 76 -6.95 -21.32 4.12
CA GLY A 76 -6.37 -20.32 3.23
C GLY A 76 -4.98 -19.82 3.63
N VAL A 77 -4.37 -20.38 4.69
CA VAL A 77 -3.02 -19.98 5.12
C VAL A 77 -1.98 -20.55 4.17
N GLU A 78 -1.16 -19.67 3.60
CA GLU A 78 -0.04 -20.04 2.75
C GLU A 78 1.21 -20.37 3.60
N ALA A 79 1.75 -21.56 3.43
CA ALA A 79 3.01 -21.99 4.02
C ALA A 79 4.09 -22.12 2.94
N ARG A 80 5.09 -21.24 2.96
CA ARG A 80 6.22 -21.30 2.03
C ARG A 80 7.06 -22.55 2.32
N GLN A 81 7.21 -23.41 1.32
CA GLN A 81 8.04 -24.61 1.41
C GLN A 81 9.43 -24.40 0.85
N SER A 82 9.50 -23.75 -0.31
CA SER A 82 10.76 -23.50 -1.00
C SER A 82 10.72 -22.18 -1.75
N ALA A 83 11.88 -21.59 -1.94
CA ALA A 83 12.10 -20.50 -2.87
C ALA A 83 13.34 -20.81 -3.72
N ILE A 84 13.25 -20.52 -5.01
CA ILE A 84 14.34 -20.73 -5.97
C ILE A 84 14.54 -19.43 -6.73
N ASP A 85 15.75 -18.89 -6.69
CA ASP A 85 16.16 -17.78 -7.55
C ASP A 85 16.64 -18.33 -8.90
N LEU A 86 15.86 -18.12 -9.96
CA LEU A 86 16.22 -18.61 -11.29
C LEU A 86 17.46 -17.92 -11.87
N SER A 87 17.86 -16.75 -11.35
CA SER A 87 19.09 -16.08 -11.77
C SER A 87 20.35 -16.68 -11.16
N ALA A 88 20.20 -17.39 -10.04
CA ALA A 88 21.27 -18.05 -9.31
C ALA A 88 20.76 -19.35 -8.67
N PRO A 89 20.38 -20.38 -9.47
CA PRO A 89 19.68 -21.56 -8.98
C PRO A 89 20.51 -22.41 -8.00
N HIS A 90 21.84 -22.23 -8.01
CA HIS A 90 22.76 -22.86 -7.07
C HIS A 90 22.67 -22.27 -5.65
N LYS A 91 22.06 -21.09 -5.48
CA LYS A 91 21.84 -20.47 -4.17
C LYS A 91 20.55 -21.03 -3.57
N LEU A 92 20.69 -21.99 -2.67
CA LEU A 92 19.59 -22.58 -1.94
C LEU A 92 18.91 -21.55 -1.02
N GLN A 93 17.66 -21.21 -1.32
CA GLN A 93 16.81 -20.36 -0.50
C GLN A 93 15.68 -21.18 0.11
N SER A 94 16.03 -22.22 0.87
CA SER A 94 15.06 -22.95 1.68
C SER A 94 15.07 -22.44 3.11
N PRO A 95 13.90 -22.15 3.72
CA PRO A 95 13.82 -21.79 5.14
C PRO A 95 14.37 -22.89 6.07
N TYR A 96 14.53 -24.12 5.57
CA TYR A 96 15.06 -25.26 6.33
C TYR A 96 16.56 -25.52 6.13
N VAL A 97 17.22 -24.80 5.21
CA VAL A 97 18.61 -25.09 4.80
C VAL A 97 19.59 -24.00 5.24
N GLN A 98 19.11 -22.88 5.79
CA GLN A 98 19.97 -21.89 6.42
C GLN A 98 20.33 -22.33 7.84
N ARG A 99 21.47 -23.00 7.99
CA ARG A 99 22.16 -23.20 9.27
C ARG A 99 23.57 -22.65 9.19
#